data_AF-A0A7D5RWS9-F1
#
_entry.id   AF-A0A7D5RWS9-F1
#
_cell.length_a   1.000
_cell.length_b   1.000
_cell.length_c   1.000
_cell.angle_alpha   90.00
_cell.angle_beta   90.00
_cell.angle_gamma   90.00
#
_symmetry.space_group_name_H-M   'P 1'
#
loop_
_entity.id
_entity.type
_entity.pdbx_description
1 polymer ?
#
loop_
_entity_poly.entity_id
_entity_poly.type
_entity_poly.pdbx_seq_one_letter_code
_entity_poly.pdbx_strand_id
1 'polypeptide(L)'
;MSDRSDLKKLRRLGLIKRMSDGTEAVKITAQYRGAPASSDRLAWKAEIEAWQDSLSDKLTKVGAEIVPNSLSLSAQTVEAVVPTLRLDEIVKHLQDEDVRVDLVVPRQVVNE
;
A
#
# COMPACT_ATOMS: atom_id res chain seq x y z
N MET A 1 15.20 5.23 2.56
CA MET A 1 15.88 4.15 3.29
C MET A 1 14.93 3.70 4.40
N SER A 2 14.00 2.79 4.11
CA SER A 2 13.29 2.11 5.20
C SER A 2 14.25 1.07 5.73
N ASP A 3 14.83 1.42 6.87
CA ASP A 3 15.96 0.74 7.45
C ASP A 3 15.63 -0.73 7.72
N ARG A 4 16.64 -1.61 7.73
CA ARG A 4 16.49 -2.99 8.23
C ARG A 4 15.85 -3.04 9.63
N SER A 5 15.87 -1.93 10.39
CA SER A 5 15.17 -1.79 11.66
C SER A 5 13.65 -1.84 11.52
N ASP A 6 13.07 -1.32 10.45
CA ASP A 6 11.62 -1.26 10.25
C ASP A 6 11.07 -2.66 9.99
N LEU A 7 11.69 -3.43 9.11
CA LEU A 7 11.34 -4.84 8.90
C LEU A 7 11.52 -5.69 10.16
N LYS A 8 12.59 -5.47 10.94
CA LYS A 8 12.76 -6.14 12.25
C LYS A 8 11.66 -5.77 13.24
N LYS A 9 11.27 -4.49 13.28
CA LYS A 9 10.17 -3.99 14.11
C LYS A 9 8.84 -4.61 13.68
N LEU A 10 8.55 -4.65 12.38
CA LEU A 10 7.35 -5.29 11.83
C LEU A 10 7.32 -6.79 12.15
N ARG A 11 8.46 -7.49 12.04
CA ARG A 11 8.57 -8.90 12.43
C ARG A 11 8.26 -9.10 13.92
N ARG A 12 8.84 -8.25 14.78
CA ARG A 12 8.59 -8.26 16.24
C ARG A 12 7.12 -7.99 16.59
N LEU A 13 6.45 -7.15 15.81
CA LEU A 13 5.04 -6.81 15.99
C LEU A 13 4.08 -7.84 15.35
N GLY A 14 4.58 -8.90 14.71
CA GLY A 14 3.75 -9.91 14.05
C GLY A 14 3.05 -9.39 12.78
N LEU A 15 3.59 -8.36 12.15
CA LEU A 15 3.00 -7.68 10.99
C LEU A 15 3.57 -8.17 9.65
N ILE A 16 4.57 -9.04 9.71
CA ILE A 16 4.99 -9.83 8.55
C ILE A 16 4.01 -10.98 8.40
N LYS A 17 3.32 -11.00 7.26
CA LYS A 17 2.49 -12.13 6.82
C LYS A 17 3.30 -13.05 5.92
N ARG A 18 2.84 -14.29 5.77
CA ARG A 18 3.32 -15.18 4.70
C ARG A 18 2.29 -15.22 3.60
N MET A 19 2.75 -15.06 2.37
CA MET A 19 1.96 -15.33 1.17
C MET A 19 1.80 -16.85 0.99
N SER A 20 0.94 -17.27 0.06
CA SER A 20 0.62 -18.67 -0.21
C SER A 20 1.84 -19.50 -0.65
N ASP A 21 2.84 -18.85 -1.25
CA ASP A 21 4.12 -19.43 -1.66
C ASP A 21 5.16 -19.49 -0.51
N GLY A 22 4.81 -19.01 0.69
CA GLY A 22 5.68 -18.94 1.86
C GLY A 22 6.53 -17.67 1.96
N THR A 23 6.44 -16.75 0.99
CA THR A 23 7.19 -15.49 0.97
C THR A 23 6.74 -14.58 2.10
N GLU A 24 7.70 -14.00 2.84
CA GLU A 24 7.42 -12.97 3.83
C GLU A 24 6.98 -11.68 3.14
N ALA A 25 5.83 -11.16 3.54
CA ALA A 25 5.23 -9.95 2.99
C ALA A 25 4.75 -9.01 4.10
N VAL A 26 4.70 -7.72 3.79
CA VAL A 26 4.18 -6.68 4.69
C VAL A 26 3.02 -5.97 4.02
N LYS A 27 2.11 -5.46 4.85
CA LYS A 27 1.04 -4.60 4.36
C LYS A 27 1.52 -3.15 4.30
N ILE A 28 1.25 -2.50 3.19
CA ILE A 28 1.48 -1.08 2.96
C ILE A 28 0.15 -0.38 2.66
N THR A 29 0.11 0.92 2.88
CA THR A 29 -0.91 1.82 2.36
C THR A 29 -0.30 2.61 1.21
N ALA A 30 -0.92 2.53 0.03
CA ALA A 30 -0.62 3.37 -1.11
C ALA A 30 -1.65 4.51 -1.16
N GLN A 31 -1.20 5.75 -1.18
CA GLN A 31 -2.03 6.94 -1.25
C GLN A 31 -1.84 7.63 -2.60
N TYR A 32 -2.95 7.82 -3.30
CA TYR A 32 -3.03 8.66 -4.48
C TYR A 32 -2.79 10.12 -4.11
N ARG A 33 -1.97 10.83 -4.88
CA ARG A 33 -1.67 12.25 -4.66
C ARG A 33 -2.30 13.19 -5.67
N GLY A 34 -3.01 12.67 -6.67
CA GLY A 34 -3.71 13.52 -7.62
C GLY A 34 -4.82 14.31 -6.95
N ALA A 35 -5.11 15.47 -7.53
CA ALA A 35 -6.26 16.26 -7.15
C ALA A 35 -7.48 15.81 -7.97
N PRO A 36 -8.69 15.81 -7.39
CA PRO A 36 -9.90 15.49 -8.14
C PRO A 36 -10.03 16.36 -9.39
N ALA A 37 -10.12 15.71 -10.56
CA ALA A 37 -10.29 16.40 -11.83
C ALA A 37 -11.63 17.14 -11.92
N SER A 38 -12.60 16.79 -11.07
CA SER A 38 -13.89 17.47 -10.97
C SER A 38 -14.45 17.45 -9.55
N SER A 39 -15.37 18.37 -9.26
CA SER A 39 -16.19 18.35 -8.04
C SER A 39 -17.27 17.28 -8.03
N ASP A 40 -17.43 16.51 -9.12
CA ASP A 40 -18.40 15.41 -9.19
C ASP A 40 -17.83 14.18 -8.49
N ARG A 41 -18.55 13.73 -7.47
CA ARG A 41 -18.22 12.54 -6.68
C ARG A 41 -18.19 11.27 -7.52
N LEU A 42 -19.06 11.13 -8.53
CA LEU A 42 -19.08 9.94 -9.38
C LEU A 42 -17.86 9.88 -10.29
N ALA A 43 -17.52 11.00 -10.91
CA ALA A 43 -16.30 11.13 -11.71
C ALA A 43 -15.06 10.89 -10.86
N TRP A 44 -15.00 11.46 -9.64
CA TRP A 44 -13.89 11.24 -8.72
C TRP A 44 -13.75 9.77 -8.29
N LYS A 45 -14.87 9.11 -8.01
CA LYS A 45 -14.88 7.68 -7.69
C LYS A 45 -14.30 6.87 -8.85
N ALA A 46 -14.76 7.11 -10.08
CA ALA A 46 -14.29 6.41 -11.26
C ALA A 46 -12.79 6.62 -11.51
N GLU A 47 -12.29 7.84 -11.28
CA GLU A 47 -10.86 8.17 -11.38
C GLU A 47 -10.01 7.37 -10.39
N ILE A 48 -10.42 7.31 -9.12
CA ILE A 48 -9.72 6.56 -8.08
C ILE A 48 -9.80 5.04 -8.32
N GLU A 49 -10.93 4.54 -8.80
CA GLU A 49 -11.06 3.12 -9.19
C GLU A 49 -10.13 2.77 -10.36
N ALA A 50 -10.07 3.61 -11.39
CA ALA A 50 -9.16 3.43 -12.52
C ALA A 50 -7.68 3.49 -12.09
N TRP A 51 -7.34 4.39 -11.16
CA TRP A 51 -6.01 4.43 -10.55
C TRP A 51 -5.69 3.13 -9.80
N GLN A 52 -6.64 2.63 -8.99
CA GLN A 52 -6.46 1.37 -8.26
C GLN A 52 -6.21 0.20 -9.22
N ASP A 53 -6.98 0.10 -10.31
CA ASP A 53 -6.82 -0.97 -11.28
C ASP A 53 -5.45 -0.91 -11.96
N SER A 54 -5.01 0.30 -12.35
CA SER A 54 -3.65 0.51 -12.89
C SER A 54 -2.57 0.13 -11.88
N LEU A 55 -2.74 0.48 -10.60
CA LEU A 55 -1.83 0.12 -9.54
C LEU A 55 -1.79 -1.41 -9.32
N SER A 56 -2.95 -2.08 -9.37
CA SER A 56 -3.06 -3.54 -9.24
C SER A 56 -2.24 -4.26 -10.31
N ASP A 57 -2.35 -3.83 -11.56
CA ASP A 57 -1.59 -4.41 -12.69
C ASP A 57 -0.08 -4.26 -12.50
N LYS A 58 0.37 -3.13 -11.96
CA LYS A 58 1.79 -2.87 -11.68
C LYS A 58 2.30 -3.73 -10.52
N LEU A 59 1.55 -3.78 -9.42
CA LEU A 59 1.91 -4.56 -8.24
C LEU A 59 1.99 -6.06 -8.56
N THR A 60 1.04 -6.57 -9.35
CA THR A 60 1.02 -8.00 -9.75
C THR A 60 2.30 -8.41 -10.49
N LYS A 61 2.85 -7.53 -11.35
CA LYS A 61 4.12 -7.78 -12.07
C LYS A 61 5.32 -7.92 -11.15
N VAL A 62 5.25 -7.38 -9.94
CA VAL A 62 6.33 -7.40 -8.95
C VAL A 62 6.06 -8.37 -7.78
N GLY A 63 5.00 -9.18 -7.88
CA GLY A 63 4.61 -10.15 -6.85
C GLY A 63 3.93 -9.53 -5.64
N ALA A 64 3.40 -8.32 -5.77
CA ALA A 64 2.58 -7.64 -4.78
C ALA A 64 1.10 -7.67 -5.20
N GLU A 65 0.21 -7.55 -4.23
CA GLU A 65 -1.24 -7.69 -4.45
C GLU A 65 -2.02 -6.63 -3.68
N ILE A 66 -3.06 -6.08 -4.28
CA ILE A 66 -4.00 -5.20 -3.58
C ILE A 66 -4.85 -6.02 -2.60
N VAL A 67 -5.05 -5.49 -1.40
CA VAL A 67 -5.98 -6.07 -0.43
C VAL A 67 -7.41 -5.82 -0.92
N PRO A 68 -8.24 -6.87 -1.08
CA PRO A 68 -9.61 -6.70 -1.54
C PRO A 68 -10.41 -5.76 -0.62
N ASN A 69 -11.26 -4.91 -1.21
CA ASN A 69 -12.14 -3.98 -0.51
C ASN A 69 -11.42 -2.99 0.44
N SER A 70 -10.14 -2.69 0.18
CA SER A 70 -9.35 -1.75 1.01
C SER A 70 -9.37 -0.30 0.51
N LEU A 71 -10.07 -0.04 -0.60
CA LEU A 71 -10.16 1.30 -1.17
C LEU A 71 -10.92 2.27 -0.26
N SER A 72 -10.28 3.38 0.05
CA SER A 72 -10.87 4.51 0.75
C SER A 72 -10.88 5.73 -0.14
N LEU A 73 -12.06 6.13 -0.63
CA LEU A 73 -12.22 7.32 -1.49
C LEU A 73 -11.91 8.63 -0.76
N SER A 74 -12.18 8.71 0.55
CA SER A 74 -11.94 9.93 1.34
C SER A 74 -10.48 10.12 1.69
N ALA A 75 -9.78 9.02 2.00
CA ALA A 75 -8.33 9.04 2.27
C ALA A 75 -7.50 8.97 0.98
N GLN A 76 -8.14 8.56 -0.13
CA GLN A 76 -7.50 8.31 -1.42
C GLN A 76 -6.43 7.22 -1.31
N THR A 77 -6.75 6.18 -0.53
CA THR A 77 -5.79 5.12 -0.19
C THR A 77 -6.31 3.75 -0.57
N VAL A 78 -5.39 2.86 -0.88
CA VAL A 78 -5.64 1.42 -0.96
C VAL A 78 -4.53 0.68 -0.21
N GLU A 79 -4.84 -0.48 0.35
CA GLU A 79 -3.84 -1.32 0.99
C GLU A 79 -3.28 -2.35 0.01
N ALA A 80 -2.00 -2.67 0.13
CA ALA A 80 -1.35 -3.72 -0.65
C ALA A 80 -0.47 -4.61 0.23
N VAL A 81 -0.32 -5.87 -0.16
CA VAL A 81 0.60 -6.84 0.41
C VAL A 81 1.82 -6.93 -0.49
N VAL A 82 3.00 -6.67 0.07
CA VAL A 82 4.24 -6.51 -0.69
C VAL A 82 5.31 -7.46 -0.15
N PRO A 83 6.00 -8.24 -1.00
CA PRO A 83 7.12 -9.07 -0.59
C PRO A 83 8.21 -8.25 0.08
N THR A 84 8.62 -8.67 1.28
CA THR A 84 9.67 -7.99 2.07
C THR A 84 11.00 -7.90 1.32
N LEU A 85 11.33 -8.92 0.52
CA LEU A 85 12.56 -8.97 -0.29
C LEU A 85 12.60 -7.91 -1.39
N ARG A 86 11.44 -7.44 -1.85
CA ARG A 86 11.30 -6.42 -2.92
C ARG A 86 10.70 -5.12 -2.42
N LEU A 87 10.51 -4.97 -1.11
CA LEU A 87 9.82 -3.84 -0.51
C LEU A 87 10.43 -2.50 -0.93
N ASP A 88 11.75 -2.36 -0.82
CA ASP A 88 12.44 -1.11 -1.16
C ASP A 88 12.32 -0.75 -2.65
N GLU A 89 12.40 -1.75 -3.52
CA GLU A 89 12.24 -1.57 -4.97
C GLU A 89 10.82 -1.09 -5.30
N ILE A 90 9.82 -1.74 -4.71
CA ILE A 90 8.41 -1.45 -4.95
C ILE A 90 8.03 -0.09 -4.38
N VAL A 91 8.46 0.21 -3.15
CA VAL A 91 8.24 1.54 -2.53
C VAL A 91 8.85 2.64 -3.37
N LYS A 92 10.09 2.45 -3.85
CA LYS A 92 10.75 3.43 -4.71
C LYS A 92 10.00 3.62 -6.03
N HIS A 93 9.60 2.53 -6.69
CA HIS A 93 8.85 2.59 -7.93
C HIS A 93 7.53 3.36 -7.77
N LEU A 94 6.79 3.11 -6.68
CA LEU A 94 5.57 3.84 -6.36
C LEU A 94 5.81 5.32 -6.07
N GLN A 95 6.88 5.64 -5.33
CA GLN A 95 7.26 7.03 -5.05
C GLN A 95 7.66 7.80 -6.32
N ASP A 96 8.34 7.15 -7.26
CA ASP A 96 8.70 7.73 -8.57
C ASP A 96 7.44 8.04 -9.42
N GLU A 97 6.31 7.39 -9.13
CA GLU A 97 4.99 7.64 -9.72
C GLU A 97 4.11 8.60 -8.89
N ASP A 98 4.71 9.33 -7.94
CA ASP A 98 4.01 10.22 -7.00
C ASP A 98 2.92 9.52 -6.17
N VAL A 99 3.10 8.23 -5.89
CA VAL A 99 2.28 7.50 -4.90
C VAL A 99 2.99 7.59 -3.56
N ARG A 100 2.28 8.09 -2.53
CA ARG A 100 2.79 8.03 -1.16
C ARG A 100 2.60 6.63 -0.61
N VAL A 101 3.64 6.10 0.02
CA VAL A 101 3.62 4.76 0.62
C VAL A 101 3.94 4.85 2.10
N ASP A 102 3.08 4.27 2.93
CA ASP A 102 3.27 4.14 4.38
C ASP A 102 3.16 2.66 4.78
N LEU A 103 3.98 2.20 5.72
CA LEU A 103 3.86 0.84 6.29
C LEU A 103 2.67 0.79 7.23
N VAL A 104 1.81 -0.23 7.10
CA VAL A 104 0.68 -0.40 8.02
C VAL A 104 1.20 -0.91 9.35
N VAL A 105 1.24 -0.02 10.34
CA VAL A 105 1.50 -0.33 11.73
C VAL A 105 0.19 -0.24 12.53
N PRO A 106 -0.13 -1.21 13.41
CA PRO A 106 -1.22 -1.07 14.34
C PRO A 106 -0.98 0.19 15.16
N ARG A 107 -1.97 1.07 15.18
CA ARG A 107 -2.01 2.15 16.17
C ARG A 107 -2.02 1.47 17.54
N GLN A 108 -0.98 1.69 18.35
CA GLN A 108 -1.12 1.45 19.79
C GLN A 108 -2.17 2.45 20.27
N VAL A 109 -3.35 1.94 20.63
CA VAL A 109 -4.31 2.73 21.41
C VAL A 109 -3.61 2.96 22.74
N VAL A 110 -3.17 4.20 22.98
CA VAL A 110 -2.76 4.63 24.31
C VAL A 110 -4.08 4.73 25.08
N ASN A 111 -4.41 3.70 25.86
CA ASN A 111 -5.45 3.84 26.85
C ASN A 111 -4.87 4.76 27.93
N GLU A 112 -5.41 5.97 28.05
CA GLU A 112 -5.22 6.84 29.22
C GLU A 112 -5.99 6.30 30.42
#